data_AF-A0A967TEP4-F1
#
_entry.id   AF-A0A967TEP4-F1
#
_cell.length_a   1.000
_cell.length_b   1.000
_cell.length_c   1.000
_cell.angle_alpha   90.00
_cell.angle_beta   90.00
_cell.angle_gamma   90.00
#
_symmetry.space_group_name_H-M   'P 1'
#
loop_
_entity.id
_entity.type
_entity.pdbx_description
1 polymer ?
#
loop_
_entity_poly.entity_id
_entity_poly.type
_entity_poly.pdbx_seq_one_letter_code
_entity_poly.pdbx_strand_id
1 'polypeptide(L)'
;MRRALEFRPGLSVRELALPLARHYSRSGEYGRALPFFQRALSGTPADSAAPLFYEIGLAYEEIGDCGRALVFFEQYRSRIPRWRRNEVDWHVGNCAYEAARRMVEDGRL
;
A
#
# COMPACT_ATOMS: atom_id res chain seq x y z
N MET A 1 -21.56 5.10 30.75
CA MET A 1 -20.46 5.95 30.27
C MET A 1 -20.16 5.61 28.82
N ARG A 2 -20.70 6.36 27.85
CA ARG A 2 -20.42 6.20 26.42
C ARG A 2 -19.61 7.43 26.00
N ARG A 3 -18.27 7.34 26.06
CA ARG A 3 -17.39 8.42 25.57
C ARG A 3 -17.58 8.50 24.07
N ALA A 4 -18.43 9.42 23.64
CA ALA A 4 -18.56 9.82 22.25
C ALA A 4 -17.20 10.36 21.80
N LEU A 5 -16.61 9.73 20.78
CA LEU A 5 -15.51 10.33 20.05
C LEU A 5 -16.01 11.68 19.52
N GLU A 6 -15.36 12.75 19.96
CA GLU A 6 -15.53 14.09 19.40
C GLU A 6 -15.11 14.07 17.93
N PHE A 7 -16.09 13.83 17.06
CA PHE A 7 -15.96 14.00 15.63
C PHE A 7 -15.85 15.51 15.41
N ARG A 8 -14.63 16.02 15.16
CA ARG A 8 -14.45 17.42 14.72
C ARG A 8 -15.30 17.63 13.45
N PRO A 9 -16.35 18.47 13.49
CA PRO A 9 -17.20 18.67 12.33
C PRO A 9 -16.37 19.40 11.27
N GLY A 10 -16.01 18.70 10.21
CA GLY A 10 -15.17 19.23 9.13
C GLY A 10 -14.33 18.18 8.39
N LEU A 11 -14.07 17.01 9.00
CA LEU A 11 -13.33 15.94 8.33
C LEU A 11 -14.29 15.00 7.59
N SER A 12 -14.23 15.02 6.26
CA SER A 12 -14.93 14.07 5.41
C SER A 12 -14.35 12.66 5.56
N VAL A 13 -15.17 11.64 5.28
CA VAL A 13 -14.71 10.24 5.24
C VAL A 13 -13.56 10.04 4.24
N ARG A 14 -13.46 10.92 3.22
CA ARG A 14 -12.33 10.93 2.27
C ARG A 14 -11.03 11.37 2.95
N GLU A 15 -11.05 12.43 3.74
CA GLU A 15 -9.87 12.94 4.46
C GLU A 15 -9.41 11.97 5.56
N LEU A 16 -10.33 11.21 6.15
CA LEU A 16 -10.02 10.18 7.13
C LEU A 16 -9.47 8.89 6.53
N ALA A 17 -9.58 8.69 5.21
CA ALA A 17 -9.19 7.44 4.57
C ALA A 17 -7.71 7.11 4.79
N LEU A 18 -6.79 8.05 4.52
CA LEU A 18 -5.36 7.79 4.68
C LEU A 18 -4.95 7.58 6.16
N PRO A 19 -5.38 8.41 7.12
CA PRO A 19 -5.12 8.15 8.54
C PRO A 19 -5.62 6.77 9.02
N LEU A 20 -6.82 6.35 8.60
CA LEU A 20 -7.37 5.04 8.94
C LEU A 20 -6.57 3.90 8.32
N ALA A 21 -6.20 4.03 7.04
CA ALA A 21 -5.38 3.05 6.36
C ALA A 21 -4.05 2.83 7.07
N ARG A 22 -3.35 3.92 7.41
CA ARG A 22 -2.08 3.88 8.15
C ARG A 22 -2.25 3.36 9.57
N HIS A 23 -3.39 3.63 10.22
CA HIS A 23 -3.68 3.06 11.54
C HIS A 23 -3.79 1.54 11.46
N TYR A 24 -4.61 1.00 10.56
CA TYR A 24 -4.73 -0.44 10.36
C TYR A 24 -3.42 -1.09 9.93
N SER A 25 -2.66 -0.46 9.03
CA SER A 25 -1.36 -0.96 8.58
C SER A 25 -0.34 -1.03 9.72
N ARG A 26 -0.26 0.00 10.60
CA ARG A 26 0.62 -0.05 11.78
C ARG A 26 0.20 -1.11 12.81
N SER A 27 -1.08 -1.50 12.81
CA SER A 27 -1.59 -2.60 13.64
C SER A 27 -1.39 -3.98 12.99
N GLY A 28 -0.74 -4.08 11.82
CA GLY A 28 -0.58 -5.32 11.07
C GLY A 28 -1.85 -5.78 10.34
N GLU A 29 -2.91 -4.98 10.37
CA GLU A 29 -4.20 -5.31 9.77
C GLU A 29 -4.26 -4.85 8.30
N TYR A 30 -3.28 -5.27 7.49
CA TYR A 30 -3.09 -4.80 6.12
C TYR A 30 -4.30 -5.04 5.21
N GLY A 31 -4.97 -6.18 5.35
CA GLY A 31 -6.22 -6.46 4.62
C GLY A 31 -7.33 -5.45 4.92
N ARG A 32 -7.43 -4.96 6.17
CA ARG A 32 -8.37 -3.90 6.56
C ARG A 32 -7.90 -2.53 6.09
N ALA A 33 -6.59 -2.30 5.98
CA ALA A 33 -6.03 -1.04 5.50
C ALA A 33 -6.29 -0.78 4.02
N LEU A 34 -6.25 -1.83 3.19
CA LEU A 34 -6.29 -1.72 1.72
C LEU A 34 -7.50 -0.94 1.16
N PRO A 35 -8.76 -1.18 1.57
CA PRO A 35 -9.89 -0.39 1.09
C PRO A 35 -9.76 1.11 1.41
N PHE A 36 -9.17 1.45 2.56
CA PHE A 36 -8.94 2.84 2.93
C PHE A 36 -7.80 3.47 2.13
N PHE A 37 -6.73 2.72 1.87
CA PHE A 37 -5.68 3.20 0.97
C PHE A 37 -6.19 3.44 -0.45
N GLN A 38 -7.02 2.53 -1.00
CA GLN A 38 -7.64 2.71 -2.32
C GLN A 38 -8.51 3.97 -2.36
N ARG A 39 -9.30 4.22 -1.30
CA ARG A 39 -10.09 5.43 -1.18
C ARG A 39 -9.22 6.69 -1.07
N ALA A 40 -8.12 6.64 -0.31
CA ALA A 40 -7.17 7.74 -0.22
C ALA A 40 -6.53 8.04 -1.58
N LEU A 41 -6.13 7.00 -2.32
CA LEU A 41 -5.53 7.13 -3.65
C LEU A 41 -6.50 7.79 -4.64
N SER A 42 -7.78 7.42 -4.61
CA SER A 42 -8.80 8.02 -5.50
C SER A 42 -9.00 9.53 -5.32
N GLY A 43 -8.64 10.07 -4.14
CA GLY A 43 -8.71 11.50 -3.82
C GLY A 43 -7.38 12.23 -3.94
N THR A 44 -6.30 11.52 -4.28
CA THR A 44 -4.94 12.10 -4.30
C THR A 44 -4.54 12.43 -5.74
N PRO A 45 -4.10 13.67 -6.03
CA PRO A 45 -3.55 14.01 -7.34
C PRO A 45 -2.36 13.11 -7.72
N ALA A 46 -2.24 12.79 -9.01
CA ALA A 46 -1.24 11.85 -9.51
C ALA A 46 0.20 12.19 -9.09
N ASP A 47 0.55 13.48 -9.06
CA ASP A 47 1.89 13.97 -8.72
C ASP A 47 2.21 13.82 -7.22
N SER A 48 1.18 13.76 -6.37
CA SER A 48 1.32 13.59 -4.91
C SER A 48 1.10 12.15 -4.45
N ALA A 49 0.73 11.26 -5.36
CA ALA A 49 0.34 9.89 -5.03
C ALA A 49 1.53 8.93 -4.82
N ALA A 50 2.77 9.35 -5.10
CA ALA A 50 3.95 8.49 -5.00
C ALA A 50 4.06 7.75 -3.63
N PRO A 51 3.97 8.42 -2.47
CA PRO A 51 4.05 7.73 -1.18
C PRO A 51 2.91 6.72 -0.96
N LEU A 52 1.71 7.00 -1.49
CA LEU A 52 0.56 6.09 -1.37
C LEU A 52 0.79 4.81 -2.17
N PHE A 53 1.39 4.88 -3.36
CA PHE A 53 1.73 3.68 -4.11
C PHE A 53 2.68 2.77 -3.33
N TYR A 54 3.67 3.35 -2.63
CA TYR A 54 4.58 2.59 -1.79
C TYR A 54 3.87 1.92 -0.60
N GLU A 55 3.07 2.68 0.15
CA GLU A 55 2.31 2.15 1.30
C GLU A 55 1.32 1.04 0.90
N ILE A 56 0.69 1.16 -0.27
CA ILE A 56 -0.20 0.12 -0.81
C ILE A 56 0.60 -1.12 -1.24
N GLY A 57 1.77 -0.92 -1.86
CA GLY A 57 2.67 -2.01 -2.23
C GLY A 57 3.07 -2.84 -1.02
N LEU A 58 3.50 -2.18 0.06
CA LEU A 58 3.81 -2.83 1.35
C LEU A 58 2.60 -3.60 1.90
N ALA A 59 1.42 -2.98 1.91
CA ALA A 59 0.22 -3.64 2.41
C ALA A 59 -0.15 -4.91 1.61
N TYR A 60 0.11 -4.92 0.30
CA TYR A 60 -0.09 -6.13 -0.53
C TYR A 60 0.99 -7.19 -0.30
N GLU A 61 2.25 -6.79 -0.17
CA GLU A 61 3.35 -7.70 0.16
C GLU A 61 3.11 -8.41 1.49
N GLU A 62 2.66 -7.67 2.51
CA GLU A 62 2.40 -8.20 3.85
C GLU A 62 1.22 -9.20 3.92
N ILE A 63 0.24 -9.07 3.02
CA ILE A 63 -0.82 -10.11 2.88
C ILE A 63 -0.40 -11.25 1.93
N GLY A 64 0.86 -11.26 1.48
CA GLY A 64 1.41 -12.28 0.61
C GLY A 64 0.97 -12.17 -0.85
N ASP A 65 0.42 -11.02 -1.28
CA ASP A 65 0.03 -10.77 -2.67
C ASP A 65 1.13 -10.01 -3.42
N CYS A 66 2.25 -10.69 -3.66
CA CYS A 66 3.40 -10.14 -4.38
C CYS A 66 3.03 -9.64 -5.79
N GLY A 67 2.04 -10.26 -6.45
CA GLY A 67 1.59 -9.85 -7.78
C GLY A 67 1.03 -8.43 -7.78
N ARG A 68 0.11 -8.12 -6.86
CA ARG A 68 -0.40 -6.76 -6.69
C ARG A 68 0.67 -5.83 -6.11
N ALA A 69 1.49 -6.28 -5.17
CA ALA A 69 2.56 -5.47 -4.59
C ALA A 69 3.50 -4.91 -5.66
N LEU A 70 3.96 -5.76 -6.60
CA LEU A 70 4.82 -5.36 -7.72
C LEU A 70 4.22 -4.24 -8.57
N VAL A 71 2.92 -4.32 -8.88
CA VAL A 71 2.23 -3.27 -9.66
C VAL A 71 2.34 -1.92 -8.94
N PHE A 72 2.10 -1.89 -7.64
CA PHE A 72 2.16 -0.66 -6.85
C PHE A 72 3.58 -0.15 -6.64
N PHE A 73 4.54 -1.04 -6.41
CA PHE A 73 5.95 -0.66 -6.30
C PHE A 73 6.50 -0.06 -7.60
N GLU A 74 6.14 -0.59 -8.77
CA GLU A 74 6.54 -0.01 -10.06
C GLU A 74 5.93 1.38 -10.31
N GLN A 75 4.70 1.61 -9.85
CA GLN A 75 4.09 2.95 -9.88
C GLN A 75 4.85 3.93 -8.97
N TYR A 76 5.30 3.49 -7.79
CA TYR A 76 6.14 4.33 -6.93
C TYR A 76 7.51 4.60 -7.57
N ARG A 77 8.19 3.54 -8.01
CA ARG A 77 9.53 3.55 -8.62
C ARG A 77 9.62 4.48 -9.83
N SER A 78 8.60 4.49 -10.69
CA SER A 78 8.53 5.36 -11.87
C SER A 78 8.38 6.85 -11.54
N ARG A 79 7.90 7.20 -10.33
CA ARG A 79 7.66 8.58 -9.88
C ARG A 79 8.78 9.16 -9.03
N ILE A 80 9.77 8.36 -8.68
CA ILE A 80 10.94 8.80 -7.89
C ILE A 80 12.22 8.72 -8.71
N PRO A 81 13.19 9.60 -8.41
CA PRO A 81 14.50 9.56 -9.07
C PRO A 81 15.27 8.30 -8.68
N ARG A 82 16.17 7.86 -9.59
CA ARG A 82 16.91 6.59 -9.46
C ARG A 82 17.63 6.43 -8.12
N TRP A 83 18.24 7.48 -7.58
CA TRP A 83 18.98 7.43 -6.31
C TRP A 83 18.10 7.24 -5.06
N ARG A 84 16.77 7.34 -5.18
CA ARG A 84 15.81 7.03 -4.10
C ARG A 84 15.18 5.64 -4.23
N ARG A 85 15.59 4.84 -5.22
CA ARG A 85 14.94 3.56 -5.53
C ARG A 85 15.39 2.39 -4.67
N ASN A 86 16.48 2.51 -3.90
CA ASN A 86 17.07 1.39 -3.16
C ASN A 86 16.04 0.60 -2.33
N GLU A 87 15.17 1.28 -1.59
CA GLU A 87 14.13 0.63 -0.77
C GLU A 87 13.10 -0.11 -1.64
N VAL A 88 12.51 0.57 -2.64
CA VAL A 88 11.51 -0.08 -3.50
C VAL A 88 12.09 -1.19 -4.36
N ASP A 89 13.34 -1.05 -4.82
CA ASP A 89 14.01 -2.08 -5.61
C ASP A 89 14.25 -3.36 -4.77
N TRP A 90 14.47 -3.23 -3.45
CA TRP A 90 14.52 -4.38 -2.54
C TRP A 90 13.17 -5.11 -2.47
N HIS A 91 12.08 -4.37 -2.26
CA HIS A 91 10.73 -4.94 -2.20
C HIS A 91 10.31 -5.58 -3.53
N VAL A 92 10.66 -4.94 -4.66
CA VAL A 92 10.42 -5.51 -6.01
C VAL A 92 11.17 -6.82 -6.18
N GLY A 93 12.45 -6.87 -5.79
CA GLY A 93 13.25 -8.10 -5.85
C GLY A 93 12.66 -9.22 -5.00
N ASN A 94 12.29 -8.92 -3.76
CA ASN A 94 11.67 -9.87 -2.84
C ASN A 94 10.35 -10.43 -3.40
N CYS A 95 9.44 -9.55 -3.81
CA CYS A 95 8.16 -9.95 -4.39
C CYS A 95 8.31 -10.73 -5.69
N ALA A 96 9.26 -10.37 -6.55
CA ALA A 96 9.51 -11.09 -7.80
C ALA A 96 10.04 -12.51 -7.53
N TYR A 97 10.95 -12.67 -6.56
CA TYR A 97 11.45 -13.97 -6.13
C TYR A 97 10.33 -14.85 -5.56
N GLU A 98 9.52 -14.31 -4.65
CA GLU A 98 8.37 -15.02 -4.06
C GLU A 98 7.33 -15.44 -5.11
N ALA A 99 7.02 -14.56 -6.06
CA ALA A 99 6.12 -14.87 -7.17
C ALA A 99 6.68 -16.00 -8.05
N ALA A 100 7.97 -15.94 -8.41
CA ALA A 100 8.62 -16.98 -9.18
C ALA A 100 8.65 -18.33 -8.44
N ARG A 101 8.97 -18.32 -7.14
CA ARG A 101 8.97 -19.52 -6.29
C ARG A 101 7.60 -20.20 -6.30
N ARG A 102 6.53 -19.43 -6.10
CA ARG A 102 5.16 -19.97 -6.12
C ARG A 102 4.77 -20.54 -7.48
N MET A 103 5.18 -19.91 -8.59
CA MET A 103 4.91 -20.46 -9.91
C MET A 103 5.59 -21.82 -10.14
N VAL A 104 6.79 -22.02 -9.60
CA VAL A 104 7.46 -23.33 -9.61
C VAL A 104 6.70 -24.33 -8.75
N GLU A 105 6.34 -23.95 -7.52
CA GLU A 105 5.59 -24.80 -6.58
C GLU A 105 4.22 -25.22 -7.15
N ASP A 106 3.54 -24.32 -7.85
CA ASP A 106 2.25 -24.55 -8.51
C ASP A 106 2.38 -25.34 -9.83
N GLY A 107 3.60 -25.67 -10.28
CA GLY A 107 3.84 -26.41 -11.52
C GLY A 107 3.47 -25.64 -12.79
N ARG A 108 3.58 -24.30 -12.76
CA ARG A 108 3.18 -23.39 -13.85
C ARG A 108 4.36 -22.91 -14.70
N LEU A 109 5.51 -23.55 -14.57
CA LEU A 109 6.75 -23.29 -15.32
C LEU A 109 7.24 -24.57 -16.01
#